data_AF-A0A381S4I9-F1
#
_entry.id   AF-A0A381S4I9-F1
#
_cell.length_a   1.000
_cell.length_b   1.000
_cell.length_c   1.000
_cell.angle_alpha   90.00
_cell.angle_beta   90.00
_cell.angle_gamma   90.00
#
_symmetry.space_group_name_H-M   'P 1'
#
loop_
_entity.id
_entity.type
_entity.pdbx_description
1 polymer ?
#
loop_
_entity_poly.entity_id
_entity_poly.type
_entity_poly.pdbx_seq_one_letter_code
_entity_poly.pdbx_strand_id
1 'polypeptide(L)'
;MKSKVNEGFRIQIFESMVSSIARAEAKRFQNILGDTVYLDFETPLYKLRIGNYIDRKKAEKAISAIKRLGAKDSWIVRTKIDMVK
;
A
#
# COMPACT_ATOMS: atom_id res chain seq x y z
N MET A 1 8.12 -16.14 -13.56
CA MET A 1 7.08 -16.75 -12.70
C MET A 1 5.92 -15.75 -12.61
N LYS A 2 4.71 -16.06 -13.11
CA LYS A 2 3.59 -15.10 -13.12
C LYS A 2 2.96 -15.03 -11.72
N SER A 3 2.98 -13.85 -11.09
CA SER A 3 2.21 -13.56 -9.88
C SER A 3 0.72 -13.77 -10.18
N LYS A 4 0.01 -14.49 -9.30
CA LYS A 4 -1.44 -14.64 -9.43
C LYS A 4 -2.08 -13.38 -8.82
N VAL A 5 -2.78 -12.62 -9.65
CA VAL A 5 -3.54 -11.46 -9.19
C VAL A 5 -4.88 -11.93 -8.63
N ASN A 6 -5.19 -11.60 -7.38
CA ASN A 6 -6.47 -11.91 -6.74
C ASN A 6 -7.11 -10.65 -6.15
N GLU A 7 -8.41 -10.71 -5.87
CA GLU A 7 -9.07 -9.69 -5.07
C GLU A 7 -8.64 -9.80 -3.60
N GLY A 8 -8.31 -8.68 -3.00
CA GLY A 8 -7.89 -8.61 -1.60
C GLY A 8 -7.90 -7.16 -1.11
N PHE A 9 -7.01 -6.86 -0.17
CA PHE A 9 -6.94 -5.58 0.51
C PHE A 9 -5.50 -5.05 0.57
N ARG A 10 -5.36 -3.74 0.43
CA ARG A 10 -4.15 -2.99 0.76
C ARG A 10 -4.51 -1.86 1.71
N ILE A 11 -3.50 -1.27 2.34
CA ILE A 11 -3.68 -0.12 3.22
C ILE A 11 -3.16 1.11 2.46
N GLN A 12 -4.05 2.02 2.08
CA GLN A 12 -3.66 3.27 1.44
C GLN A 12 -3.22 4.25 2.54
N ILE A 13 -2.05 4.87 2.33
CA ILE A 13 -1.39 5.70 3.34
C ILE A 13 -1.13 7.13 2.89
N PHE A 14 -1.11 7.36 1.57
CA PHE A 14 -0.80 8.65 0.97
C PHE A 14 -1.32 8.68 -0.47
N GLU A 15 -1.70 9.87 -0.93
CA GLU A 15 -1.95 10.13 -2.34
C GLU A 15 -1.49 11.53 -2.75
N SER A 16 -1.04 11.68 -4.00
CA SER A 16 -0.62 12.98 -4.54
C SER A 16 -0.77 13.01 -6.06
N MET A 17 -1.04 14.19 -6.61
CA MET A 17 -0.94 14.44 -8.06
C MET A 17 0.52 14.62 -8.51
N VAL A 18 1.44 14.84 -7.57
CA VAL A 18 2.84 15.15 -7.86
C VAL A 18 3.71 13.90 -7.73
N SER A 19 4.22 13.43 -8.86
CA SER A 19 4.95 12.16 -8.93
C SER A 19 6.24 12.14 -8.10
N SER A 20 6.94 13.27 -7.95
CA SER A 20 8.16 13.37 -7.14
C SER A 20 7.88 13.22 -5.65
N ILE A 21 6.82 13.85 -5.15
CA ILE A 21 6.38 13.74 -3.75
C ILE A 21 5.98 12.29 -3.45
N ALA A 22 5.18 11.68 -4.33
CA ALA A 22 4.74 10.30 -4.16
C ALA A 22 5.90 9.30 -4.16
N ARG A 23 6.91 9.50 -5.04
CA ARG A 23 8.13 8.66 -5.05
C ARG A 23 8.99 8.86 -3.80
N ALA A 24 9.10 10.09 -3.29
CA ALA A 24 9.84 10.35 -2.06
C ALA A 24 9.21 9.63 -0.86
N GLU A 25 7.88 9.71 -0.73
CA GLU A 25 7.16 9.02 0.35
C GLU A 25 7.22 7.49 0.19
N ALA A 26 7.11 6.98 -1.04
CA ALA A 26 7.28 5.56 -1.31
C ALA A 26 8.66 5.06 -0.89
N LYS A 27 9.73 5.79 -1.22
CA LYS A 27 11.10 5.42 -0.83
C LYS A 27 11.27 5.39 0.69
N ARG A 28 10.67 6.36 1.40
CA ARG A 28 10.69 6.39 2.88
C ARG A 28 10.07 5.13 3.47
N PHE A 29 8.90 4.71 2.99
CA PHE A 29 8.25 3.49 3.48
C PHE A 29 8.93 2.22 3.00
N GLN A 30 9.51 2.19 1.80
CA GLN A 30 10.29 1.05 1.28
C GLN A 30 11.50 0.76 2.17
N ASN A 31 12.17 1.79 2.68
CA ASN A 31 13.30 1.61 3.61
C ASN A 31 12.88 0.92 4.94
N ILE A 32 11.60 0.96 5.30
CA ILE A 32 11.06 0.39 6.54
C ILE A 32 10.36 -0.95 6.30
N LEU A 33 9.64 -1.07 5.19
CA LEU A 33 8.68 -2.15 4.91
C LEU A 33 9.02 -2.97 3.66
N GLY A 34 10.11 -2.64 2.98
CA GLY A 34 10.63 -3.36 1.81
C GLY A 34 9.61 -3.46 0.67
N ASP A 35 9.51 -4.67 0.11
CA ASP A 35 8.70 -4.99 -1.07
C ASP A 35 7.19 -5.03 -0.83
N THR A 36 6.75 -4.63 0.37
CA THR A 36 5.32 -4.50 0.68
C THR A 36 4.75 -3.15 0.26
N VAL A 37 5.53 -2.27 -0.35
CA VAL A 37 5.14 -0.90 -0.73
C VAL A 37 4.83 -0.82 -2.23
N TYR A 38 3.62 -0.36 -2.55
CA TYR A 38 3.08 -0.26 -3.90
C TYR A 38 2.73 1.19 -4.22
N LEU A 39 3.14 1.67 -5.39
CA LEU A 39 2.79 3.00 -5.90
C LEU A 39 1.96 2.84 -7.17
N ASP A 40 0.64 2.89 -7.01
CA ASP A 40 -0.31 2.74 -8.12
C ASP A 40 -0.68 4.12 -8.69
N PHE A 41 -0.76 4.27 -10.01
CA PHE A 41 -1.29 5.48 -10.64
C PHE A 41 -2.75 5.26 -11.05
N GLU A 42 -3.65 6.03 -10.44
CA GLU A 42 -5.07 6.07 -10.77
C GLU A 42 -5.42 7.53 -11.05
N THR A 43 -5.54 7.89 -12.33
CA THR A 43 -5.69 9.28 -12.80
C THR A 43 -6.63 10.10 -11.91
N PRO A 44 -6.19 11.25 -11.36
CA PRO A 44 -4.90 11.92 -11.54
C PRO A 44 -3.87 11.64 -10.42
N LEU A 45 -4.10 10.63 -9.57
CA LEU A 45 -3.40 10.44 -8.30
C LEU A 45 -2.42 9.27 -8.34
N TYR A 46 -1.23 9.51 -7.77
CA TYR A 46 -0.33 8.46 -7.31
C TYR A 46 -0.77 8.03 -5.91
N LYS A 47 -1.15 6.78 -5.75
CA LYS A 47 -1.67 6.20 -4.51
C LYS A 47 -0.61 5.26 -3.92
N LEU A 48 -0.15 5.58 -2.71
CA LEU A 48 0.80 4.76 -1.98
C LEU A 48 0.06 3.78 -1.08
N ARG A 49 0.31 2.49 -1.30
CA ARG A 49 -0.40 1.39 -0.65
C ARG A 49 0.57 0.37 -0.08
N ILE A 50 0.17 -0.26 1.02
CA ILE A 50 1.01 -1.19 1.78
C ILE A 50 0.35 -2.56 1.87
N GLY A 51 1.17 -3.61 1.68
CA GLY A 51 0.84 -5.02 1.86
C GLY A 51 0.08 -5.64 0.69
N ASN A 52 -0.33 -6.88 0.90
CA ASN A 52 -1.22 -7.67 0.05
C ASN A 52 -2.01 -8.62 0.96
N TYR A 53 -3.14 -8.17 1.49
CA TYR A 53 -3.91 -8.94 2.48
C TYR A 53 -5.10 -9.62 1.81
N ILE A 54 -5.15 -10.96 1.86
CA ILE A 54 -6.31 -11.71 1.35
C ILE A 54 -7.56 -11.40 2.20
N ASP A 55 -7.38 -11.32 3.52
CA ASP A 55 -8.47 -11.12 4.47
C ASP A 55 -8.45 -9.71 5.07
N ARG A 56 -9.60 -9.05 5.15
CA ARG A 56 -9.73 -7.72 5.77
C ARG A 56 -9.21 -7.70 7.21
N LYS A 57 -9.47 -8.76 7.98
CA LYS A 57 -8.99 -8.89 9.38
C LYS A 57 -7.46 -8.82 9.51
N LYS A 58 -6.71 -9.28 8.49
CA LYS A 58 -5.25 -9.15 8.48
C LYS A 58 -4.83 -7.70 8.24
N ALA A 59 -5.50 -7.01 7.32
CA ALA A 59 -5.28 -5.58 7.07
C ALA A 59 -5.61 -4.72 8.31
N GLU A 60 -6.68 -5.04 9.04
CA GLU A 60 -7.07 -4.36 10.29
C GLU A 60 -6.03 -4.52 11.40
N LYS A 61 -5.36 -5.67 11.49
CA LYS A 61 -4.24 -5.84 12.43
C LYS A 61 -3.02 -5.02 12.01
N ALA A 62 -2.72 -4.97 10.71
CA ALA A 62 -1.55 -4.29 10.18
C ALA A 62 -1.66 -2.76 10.19
N ILE A 63 -2.85 -2.19 9.93
CA ILE A 63 -3.04 -0.74 9.84
C ILE A 63 -2.64 -0.02 11.13
N SER A 64 -2.85 -0.64 12.29
CA SER A 64 -2.43 -0.09 13.58
C SER A 64 -0.92 0.11 13.67
N ALA A 65 -0.12 -0.80 13.10
CA ALA A 65 1.34 -0.66 13.05
C ALA A 65 1.75 0.43 12.05
N ILE A 66 1.11 0.47 10.88
CA ILE A 66 1.38 1.48 9.85
C ILE A 66 1.07 2.90 10.35
N LYS A 67 -0.03 3.09 11.09
CA LYS A 67 -0.36 4.36 11.73
C LYS A 67 0.72 4.82 12.71
N ARG A 68 1.33 3.89 13.46
CA ARG A 68 2.45 4.20 14.37
C ARG A 68 3.74 4.56 13.65
N LEU A 69 3.93 4.14 12.40
CA LEU A 69 5.09 4.51 11.56
C LEU A 69 4.98 5.91 10.94
N GLY A 70 3.88 6.63 11.18
CA GLY A 70 3.68 8.02 10.74
C GLY A 70 2.56 8.21 9.72
N ALA A 71 1.96 7.14 9.21
CA ALA A 71 0.82 7.23 8.28
C ALA A 71 -0.52 7.25 9.04
N LYS A 72 -0.77 8.30 9.82
CA LYS A 72 -1.92 8.38 10.75
C LYS A 72 -3.27 8.24 10.04
N ASP A 73 -3.39 8.84 8.86
CA ASP A 73 -4.63 8.88 8.07
C ASP A 73 -4.78 7.66 7.15
N SER A 74 -4.16 6.52 7.48
CA SER A 74 -4.28 5.29 6.68
C SER A 74 -5.69 4.70 6.70
N TRP A 75 -6.15 4.15 5.57
CA TRP A 75 -7.38 3.35 5.45
C TRP A 75 -7.20 2.09 4.62
N ILE A 76 -8.08 1.10 4.82
CA ILE A 76 -8.07 -0.17 4.09
C ILE A 76 -8.88 0.00 2.81
N VAL A 77 -8.28 -0.37 1.68
CA VAL A 77 -8.93 -0.40 0.36
C VAL A 77 -9.00 -1.82 -0.18
N ARG A 78 -10.11 -2.17 -0.83
CA ARG A 78 -10.23 -3.39 -1.61
C ARG A 78 -9.56 -3.17 -2.96
N THR A 79 -8.66 -4.06 -3.35
CA THR A 79 -7.91 -3.93 -4.61
C THR A 79 -7.42 -5.28 -5.11
N LYS A 80 -6.87 -5.30 -6.32
CA LYS A 80 -6.11 -6.42 -6.85
C LYS A 80 -4.75 -6.48 -6.15
N ILE A 81 -4.43 -7.64 -5.60
CA ILE A 81 -3.17 -7.88 -4.88
C ILE A 81 -2.34 -8.92 -5.61
N ASP A 82 -1.02 -8.76 -5.51
CA ASP A 82 -0.06 -9.73 -6.03
C ASP A 82 0.13 -10.84 -5.01
N MET A 83 -0.28 -12.06 -5.36
CA MET A 83 0.11 -13.22 -4.57
C MET A 83 1.44 -13.75 -5.10
N VAL A 84 2.48 -13.62 -4.28
CA VAL A 84 3.72 -14.39 -4.47
C VAL A 84 3.39 -15.83 -4.08
N LYS A 85 3.69 -16.76 -4.99
CA LYS A 85 3.52 -18.19 -4.77
C LYS A 85 4.70 -18.75 -4.01
#